data_AF-X1VPU5-F1
#
_entry.id   AF-X1VPU5-F1
#
_cell.length_a   1.000
_cell.length_b   1.000
_cell.length_c   1.000
_cell.angle_alpha   90.00
_cell.angle_beta   90.00
_cell.angle_gamma   90.00
#
_symmetry.space_group_name_H-M   'P 1'
#
loop_
_entity.id
_entity.type
_entity.pdbx_description
1 polymer ?
#
loop_
_entity_poly.entity_id
_entity_poly.type
_entity_poly.pdbx_seq_one_letter_code
_entity_poly.pdbx_strand_id
1 'polypeptide(L)'
;MSLIPAFEIGIWNAWIFMSVFILQMLAMMLLSKRVWQRSSLPADVGRNNAEKRAGIIGNSIWGLATLYSIFLPLKLGTLWFYIGFPIFFVGLIILAIATTEFAVAPPDHPATRGAYAFSR
;
A
#
# COMPACT_ATOMS: atom_id res chain seq x y z
N MET A 1 -8.95 17.47 24.16
CA MET A 1 -9.18 16.43 23.13
C MET A 1 -8.84 15.08 23.76
N SER A 2 -9.73 14.08 23.68
CA SER A 2 -9.40 12.73 24.17
C SER A 2 -8.25 12.16 23.34
N LEU A 3 -7.24 11.60 24.00
CA LEU A 3 -6.10 10.92 23.36
C LEU A 3 -6.52 9.59 22.69
N ILE A 4 -7.63 9.01 23.17
CA ILE A 4 -8.21 7.79 22.62
C ILE A 4 -9.42 8.19 21.78
N PRO A 5 -9.41 7.91 20.45
CA PRO A 5 -10.59 8.08 19.61
C PRO A 5 -11.75 7.25 20.17
N ALA A 6 -12.98 7.75 20.08
CA ALA A 6 -14.14 6.90 20.24
C ALA A 6 -14.12 5.90 19.09
N PHE A 7 -13.84 4.63 19.38
CA PHE A 7 -13.84 3.58 18.38
C PHE A 7 -15.28 3.26 18.01
N GLU A 8 -15.57 3.32 16.72
CA GLU A 8 -16.89 3.02 16.17
C GLU A 8 -16.68 2.19 14.92
N ILE A 9 -17.50 1.16 14.73
CA ILE A 9 -17.51 0.41 13.46
C ILE A 9 -18.29 1.24 12.47
N GLY A 10 -17.66 1.61 11.36
CA GLY A 10 -18.27 2.45 10.35
C GLY A 10 -17.68 2.23 8.97
N ILE A 11 -18.50 2.45 7.95
CA ILE A 11 -18.04 2.47 6.56
C ILE A 11 -17.11 3.68 6.36
N TRP A 12 -17.38 4.80 7.04
CA TRP A 12 -16.64 6.08 6.95
C TRP A 12 -15.41 6.16 7.85
N ASN A 13 -14.63 5.08 7.87
CA ASN A 13 -13.48 4.93 8.75
C ASN A 13 -12.16 4.90 7.96
N ALA A 14 -11.04 5.01 8.68
CA ALA A 14 -9.72 5.17 8.08
C ALA A 14 -9.29 3.99 7.18
N TRP A 15 -9.93 2.83 7.31
CA TRP A 15 -9.68 1.66 6.46
C TRP A 15 -9.85 1.95 4.97
N ILE A 16 -10.66 2.95 4.58
CA ILE A 16 -10.80 3.37 3.18
C ILE A 16 -9.43 3.69 2.57
N PHE A 17 -8.57 4.42 3.29
CA PHE A 17 -7.24 4.77 2.82
C PHE A 17 -6.30 3.56 2.76
N MET A 18 -6.38 2.66 3.75
CA MET A 18 -5.58 1.43 3.79
C MET A 18 -5.99 0.44 2.68
N SER A 19 -7.27 0.46 2.29
CA SER A 19 -7.82 -0.43 1.27
C SER A 19 -7.14 -0.30 -0.09
N VAL A 20 -6.55 0.86 -0.39
CA VAL A 20 -5.82 1.10 -1.66
C VAL A 20 -4.73 0.05 -1.88
N PHE A 21 -3.96 -0.31 -0.86
CA PHE A 21 -2.90 -1.32 -1.00
C PHE A 21 -3.48 -2.72 -1.23
N ILE A 22 -4.60 -3.04 -0.59
CA ILE A 22 -5.31 -4.31 -0.79
C ILE A 22 -5.85 -4.36 -2.23
N LEU A 23 -6.49 -3.28 -2.69
CA LEU A 23 -7.02 -3.17 -4.04
C LEU A 23 -5.91 -3.23 -5.09
N GLN A 24 -4.77 -2.58 -4.85
CA GLN A 24 -3.60 -2.66 -5.72
C GLN A 24 -3.06 -4.10 -5.80
N MET A 25 -2.95 -4.80 -4.66
CA MET A 25 -2.55 -6.20 -4.62
C MET A 25 -3.50 -7.08 -5.44
N LEU A 26 -4.81 -6.92 -5.24
CA LEU A 26 -5.84 -7.64 -5.99
C LEU A 26 -5.78 -7.33 -7.49
N ALA A 27 -5.58 -6.06 -7.87
CA ALA A 27 -5.43 -5.66 -9.26
C ALA A 27 -4.22 -6.35 -9.91
N MET A 28 -3.06 -6.40 -9.26
CA MET A 28 -1.89 -7.12 -9.78
C MET A 28 -2.14 -8.63 -9.93
N MET A 29 -2.83 -9.24 -8.97
CA MET A 29 -3.21 -10.66 -9.05
C MET A 29 -4.14 -10.95 -10.23
N LEU A 30 -5.11 -10.07 -10.49
CA LEU A 30 -6.10 -10.22 -11.55
C LEU A 30 -5.57 -9.88 -12.95
N LEU A 31 -4.65 -8.92 -13.05
CA LEU A 31 -4.09 -8.47 -14.34
C LEU A 31 -3.28 -9.58 -15.02
N SER A 32 -2.35 -10.22 -14.30
CA SER A 32 -1.75 -11.47 -14.77
C SER A 32 -1.00 -12.22 -13.66
N LYS A 33 -1.05 -13.56 -13.73
CA LYS A 33 -0.23 -14.43 -12.88
C LYS A 33 1.27 -14.14 -13.00
N ARG A 34 1.73 -13.66 -14.17
CA ARG A 34 3.13 -13.32 -14.45
C ARG A 34 3.56 -12.04 -13.73
N VAL A 35 2.72 -10.99 -13.74
CA VAL A 35 2.98 -9.73 -12.99
C VAL A 35 3.00 -10.00 -11.49
N TRP A 36 2.07 -10.82 -10.99
CA TRP A 36 2.05 -11.23 -9.58
C TRP A 36 3.31 -12.00 -9.14
N GLN A 37 3.79 -12.92 -9.97
CA GLN A 37 5.03 -13.67 -9.70
C GLN A 37 6.26 -12.76 -9.71
N ARG A 38 6.28 -11.75 -10.59
CA ARG A 38 7.36 -10.76 -10.68
C ARG A 38 7.36 -9.75 -9.53
N SER A 39 6.19 -9.34 -9.04
CA SER A 39 6.07 -8.45 -7.87
C SER A 39 6.43 -9.15 -6.57
N SER A 40 6.33 -10.48 -6.54
CA SER A 40 6.77 -11.30 -5.42
C SER A 40 8.29 -11.42 -5.45
N LEU A 41 8.93 -11.29 -4.28
CA LEU A 41 10.36 -11.59 -4.17
C LEU A 41 10.60 -13.03 -4.64
N PRO A 42 11.55 -13.26 -5.56
CA PRO A 42 11.92 -14.60 -5.98
C PRO A 42 12.31 -15.45 -4.76
N ALA A 43 11.82 -16.69 -4.70
CA ALA A 43 12.02 -17.59 -3.55
C ALA A 43 13.51 -17.93 -3.31
N ASP A 44 14.36 -17.70 -4.30
CA ASP A 44 15.80 -17.88 -4.35
C ASP A 44 16.61 -16.66 -3.86
N VAL A 45 15.97 -15.51 -3.60
CA VAL A 45 16.63 -14.40 -2.89
C VAL A 45 16.88 -14.87 -1.46
N GLY A 46 18.12 -15.27 -1.18
CA GLY A 46 18.55 -15.75 0.13
C GLY A 46 18.41 -14.67 1.19
N ARG A 47 17.24 -14.60 1.84
CA ARG A 47 16.98 -13.62 2.89
C ARG A 47 17.77 -13.98 4.15
N ASN A 48 18.51 -13.01 4.68
CA ASN A 48 19.15 -13.15 5.99
C ASN A 48 18.07 -13.29 7.07
N ASN A 49 18.39 -13.96 8.19
CA ASN A 49 17.49 -14.12 9.33
C ASN A 49 16.97 -12.77 9.87
N ALA A 50 17.78 -11.72 9.78
CA ALA A 50 17.37 -10.35 10.12
C ALA A 50 16.28 -9.82 9.18
N GLU A 51 16.43 -9.99 7.86
CA GLU A 51 15.45 -9.53 6.86
C GLU A 51 14.13 -10.31 6.94
N LYS A 52 14.20 -11.60 7.28
CA LYS A 52 13.01 -12.42 7.54
C LYS A 52 12.26 -11.91 8.76
N ARG A 53 12.96 -11.66 9.87
CA ARG A 53 12.36 -11.10 11.09
C ARG A 53 11.77 -9.71 10.86
N ALA A 54 12.50 -8.83 10.18
CA ALA A 54 12.03 -7.50 9.82
C ALA A 54 10.77 -7.56 8.95
N GLY A 55 10.74 -8.47 7.96
CA GLY A 55 9.56 -8.70 7.13
C GLY A 55 8.35 -9.17 7.92
N ILE A 56 8.53 -10.11 8.86
CA ILE A 56 7.44 -10.58 9.73
C ILE A 56 6.92 -9.44 10.59
N ILE A 57 7.80 -8.71 11.28
CA ILE A 57 7.42 -7.60 12.16
C ILE A 57 6.69 -6.51 11.36
N GLY A 58 7.25 -6.10 10.22
CA GLY A 58 6.65 -5.09 9.35
C GLY A 58 5.26 -5.49 8.87
N ASN A 59 5.11 -6.73 8.38
CA ASN A 59 3.81 -7.24 7.94
C ASN A 59 2.80 -7.34 9.08
N SER A 60 3.24 -7.76 10.27
CA SER A 60 2.38 -7.79 11.46
C SER A 60 1.91 -6.40 11.87
N ILE A 61 2.81 -5.41 11.90
CA ILE A 61 2.46 -4.02 12.20
C ILE A 61 1.46 -3.48 11.18
N TRP A 62 1.72 -3.70 9.89
CA TRP A 62 0.82 -3.25 8.82
C TRP A 62 -0.56 -3.91 8.92
N GLY A 63 -0.61 -5.22 9.20
CA GLY A 63 -1.86 -5.95 9.40
C GLY A 63 -2.65 -5.44 10.61
N LEU A 64 -1.99 -5.24 11.75
CA LEU A 64 -2.60 -4.69 12.96
C LEU A 64 -3.10 -3.25 12.73
N ALA A 65 -2.32 -2.41 12.03
CA ALA A 65 -2.72 -1.05 11.69
C ALA A 65 -3.94 -1.03 10.76
N THR A 66 -3.99 -1.95 9.79
CA THR A 66 -5.14 -2.11 8.90
C THR A 66 -6.39 -2.52 9.67
N LEU A 67 -6.29 -3.50 10.58
CA LEU A 67 -7.41 -3.90 11.44
C LEU A 67 -7.86 -2.76 12.35
N TYR A 68 -6.91 -2.05 12.96
CA TYR A 68 -7.19 -0.87 13.78
C TYR A 68 -7.95 0.22 13.01
N SER A 69 -7.59 0.45 11.75
CA SER A 69 -8.20 1.48 10.90
C SER A 69 -9.70 1.25 10.62
N ILE A 70 -10.19 0.01 10.78
CA ILE A 70 -11.62 -0.33 10.65
C ILE A 70 -12.45 0.31 11.75
N PHE A 71 -11.88 0.53 12.93
CA PHE A 71 -12.58 1.09 14.09
C PHE A 71 -12.33 2.59 14.27
N LEU A 72 -11.48 3.19 13.44
CA LEU A 72 -11.05 4.58 13.57
C LEU A 72 -11.89 5.52 12.70
N PRO A 73 -12.77 6.35 13.28
CA PRO A 73 -13.63 7.26 12.50
C PRO A 73 -12.83 8.37 11.84
N LEU A 74 -13.18 8.69 10.59
CA LEU A 74 -12.53 9.77 9.86
C LEU A 74 -13.04 11.14 10.32
N LYS A 75 -12.11 11.98 10.78
CA LYS A 75 -12.40 13.34 11.24
C LYS A 75 -12.21 14.36 10.13
N LEU A 76 -13.23 14.50 9.29
CA LEU A 76 -13.22 15.37 8.09
C LEU A 76 -12.97 16.85 8.39
N GLY A 77 -13.45 17.36 9.52
CA GLY A 77 -13.33 18.77 9.91
C GLY A 77 -12.00 19.16 10.56
N THR A 78 -10.93 18.40 10.33
CA THR A 78 -9.62 18.65 10.96
C THR A 78 -8.62 19.17 9.95
N LEU A 79 -7.73 20.07 10.38
CA LEU A 79 -6.63 20.55 9.55
C LEU A 79 -5.74 19.38 9.07
N TRP A 80 -5.55 18.37 9.92
CA TRP A 80 -4.84 17.14 9.59
C TRP A 80 -5.47 16.40 8.40
N PHE A 81 -6.80 16.30 8.35
CA PHE A 81 -7.49 15.69 7.24
C PHE A 81 -7.31 16.51 5.96
N TYR A 82 -7.48 17.84 6.01
CA TYR A 82 -7.35 18.69 4.84
C TYR A 82 -5.94 18.75 4.25
N ILE A 83 -4.90 18.55 5.07
CA ILE A 83 -3.52 18.46 4.59
C ILE A 83 -3.20 17.04 4.12
N GLY A 84 -3.59 16.03 4.89
CA GLY A 84 -3.30 14.63 4.59
C GLY A 84 -4.02 14.13 3.34
N PHE A 85 -5.24 14.60 3.08
CA PHE A 85 -6.06 14.14 1.97
C PHE A 85 -5.46 14.45 0.58
N PRO A 86 -5.02 15.69 0.26
CA PRO A 86 -4.30 15.98 -0.98
C PRO A 86 -3.00 15.19 -1.12
N ILE A 87 -2.22 15.06 -0.04
CA ILE A 87 -0.96 14.29 -0.04
C ILE A 87 -1.24 12.83 -0.40
N PHE A 88 -2.25 12.24 0.25
CA PHE A 88 -2.70 10.89 -0.06
C PHE A 88 -3.12 10.75 -1.52
N PHE A 89 -3.90 11.70 -2.05
CA PHE A 89 -4.40 11.64 -3.42
C PHE A 89 -3.27 11.72 -4.46
N VAL A 90 -2.28 12.59 -4.24
CA VAL A 90 -1.07 12.65 -5.08
C VAL A 90 -0.31 11.31 -5.02
N GLY A 91 -0.13 10.76 -3.81
CA GLY A 91 0.49 9.45 -3.63
C GLY A 91 -0.26 8.33 -4.36
N LEU A 92 -1.59 8.35 -4.31
CA LEU A 92 -2.45 7.39 -5.01
C LEU A 92 -2.30 7.47 -6.53
N ILE A 93 -2.23 8.67 -7.11
CA ILE A 93 -1.99 8.85 -8.54
C ILE A 93 -0.63 8.27 -8.94
N ILE A 94 0.42 8.60 -8.19
CA ILE A 94 1.77 8.08 -8.44
C ILE A 94 1.78 6.55 -8.33
N LEU A 95 1.12 6.00 -7.31
CA LEU A 95 1.00 4.55 -7.11
C LEU A 95 0.29 3.87 -8.28
N ALA A 96 -0.78 4.46 -8.80
CA ALA A 96 -1.50 3.93 -9.96
C ALA A 96 -0.63 3.96 -11.23
N ILE A 97 0.07 5.08 -11.49
CA ILE A 97 1.01 5.19 -12.61
C ILE A 97 2.13 4.15 -12.48
N ALA A 98 2.76 4.03 -11.32
CA ALA A 98 3.81 3.04 -11.08
C ALA A 98 3.30 1.61 -11.30
N THR A 99 2.12 1.28 -10.78
CA THR A 99 1.54 -0.06 -10.92
C THR A 99 1.24 -0.42 -12.38
N THR A 100 0.72 0.54 -13.15
CA THR A 100 0.42 0.34 -14.58
C THR A 100 1.69 0.19 -15.40
N GLU A 101 2.68 1.07 -15.21
CA GLU A 101 3.99 0.98 -15.86
C GLU A 101 4.70 -0.35 -15.54
N PHE A 102 4.63 -0.81 -14.29
CA PHE A 102 5.16 -2.11 -13.89
C PHE A 102 4.45 -3.27 -14.60
N ALA A 103 3.12 -3.20 -14.71
CA ALA A 103 2.31 -4.25 -15.32
C ALA A 103 2.53 -4.38 -16.84
N VAL A 104 2.81 -3.28 -17.54
CA VAL A 104 3.07 -3.28 -19.00
C VAL A 104 4.53 -3.46 -19.37
N ALA A 105 5.46 -3.25 -18.43
CA ALA A 105 6.89 -3.38 -18.69
C ALA A 105 7.25 -4.82 -19.12
N PRO A 106 8.14 -5.01 -20.12
CA PRO A 106 8.61 -6.33 -20.53
C PRO A 106 9.11 -7.15 -19.33
N PRO A 107 8.77 -8.44 -19.24
CA PRO A 107 9.04 -9.26 -18.05
C PRO A 107 10.54 -9.46 -17.79
N ASP A 108 11.35 -9.47 -18.85
CA ASP A 108 12.80 -9.75 -18.79
C ASP A 108 13.65 -8.48 -18.56
N HIS A 109 13.02 -7.31 -18.51
CA HIS A 109 13.72 -6.03 -18.35
C HIS A 109 13.16 -5.23 -17.16
N PRO A 110 14.01 -4.55 -16.38
CA PRO A 110 13.54 -3.66 -15.33
C PRO A 110 12.55 -2.62 -15.86
N ALA A 111 11.52 -2.32 -15.08
CA ALA A 111 10.68 -1.16 -15.35
C ALA A 111 11.56 0.09 -15.23
N THR A 112 11.63 0.89 -16.30
CA THR A 112 12.51 2.06 -16.40
C THR A 112 11.79 3.32 -16.88
N ARG A 113 10.47 3.22 -17.09
CA ARG A 113 9.62 4.30 -17.61
C ARG A 113 8.70 4.85 -16.52
N GLY A 114 8.21 6.06 -16.75
CA GLY A 114 7.31 6.75 -15.84
C GLY A 114 7.93 6.97 -14.46
N ALA A 115 7.22 6.59 -13.40
CA ALA A 115 7.71 6.72 -12.02
C ALA A 115 9.07 6.03 -11.79
N TYR A 116 9.31 4.90 -12.46
CA TYR A 116 10.56 4.14 -12.33
C TYR A 116 11.79 4.81 -12.97
N ALA A 117 11.59 5.84 -13.80
CA ALA A 117 12.69 6.66 -14.32
C ALA A 117 13.26 7.62 -13.25
N PHE A 118 12.43 8.01 -12.28
CA PHE A 118 12.81 8.92 -11.20
C PHE A 118 13.35 8.16 -9.97
N SER A 119 12.69 7.06 -9.59
CA SER A 119 13.11 6.20 -8.48
C SER A 119 12.72 4.76 -8.74
N ARG A 120 13.60 3.82 -8.39
CA ARG A 120 13.30 2.39 -8.37
C ARG A 120 12.44 1.99 -7.17
#